data_AF-A0AAJ5CG30-F1
#
_entry.id   AF-A0AAJ5CG30-F1
#
_cell.length_a   1.000
_cell.length_b   1.000
_cell.length_c   1.000
_cell.angle_alpha   90.00
_cell.angle_beta   90.00
_cell.angle_gamma   90.00
#
_symmetry.space_group_name_H-M   'P 1'
#
loop_
_entity.id
_entity.type
_entity.pdbx_description
1 polymer ?
#
loop_
_entity_poly.entity_id
_entity_poly.type
_entity_poly.pdbx_seq_one_letter_code
_entity_poly.pdbx_strand_id
1 'polypeptide(L)'
;MIIPVRRFFATCALGALGVALAACGTPGTPHAARPGHPASASGSADAQPSQPPTLAPGSSGITPVFTNGPRTQDKTVALTFDADMTADEGPRAAAGEHFDNPQLIATLRAFKVPATLFMTGRWADEYPKEARNIGQDPLFEVANHSYSHYAFTDNCYGLPTVPQERMRAEVEEAYAAFKKAGVPHAMPYFRFPGGCYDQQALRTLSAVGVTAVQWDVVSGDAFATDADAVARQVLEGVKPGSVVVMHCTRSAAPVTEQALRTIVPELRKKGFRFVKVSEMIGSATQGERHGTT
;
A
#
# COMPACT_ATOMS: atom_id res chain seq x y z
N MET A 1 47.26 4.33 -23.60
CA MET A 1 47.59 5.70 -24.05
C MET A 1 46.75 6.66 -23.21
N ILE A 2 47.42 7.45 -22.38
CA ILE A 2 46.85 8.29 -21.32
C ILE A 2 46.26 9.56 -21.95
N ILE A 3 45.03 9.94 -21.59
CA ILE A 3 44.48 11.27 -21.92
C ILE A 3 44.09 11.96 -20.59
N PRO A 4 44.64 13.14 -20.29
CA PRO A 4 44.51 13.77 -18.98
C PRO A 4 43.28 14.68 -18.86
N VAL A 5 42.89 14.81 -17.59
CA VAL A 5 41.87 15.68 -16.99
C VAL A 5 42.21 17.16 -17.17
N ARG A 6 41.18 18.01 -17.34
CA ARG A 6 41.30 19.46 -17.05
C ARG A 6 40.10 19.93 -16.21
N ARG A 7 40.36 20.11 -14.91
CA ARG A 7 39.50 20.80 -13.94
C ARG A 7 39.74 22.31 -14.09
N PHE A 8 38.67 23.10 -14.17
CA PHE A 8 38.73 24.55 -13.99
C PHE A 8 38.25 24.90 -12.58
N PHE A 9 39.13 25.55 -11.82
CA PHE A 9 38.79 26.33 -10.63
C PHE A 9 38.72 27.80 -11.04
N ALA A 10 37.70 28.52 -10.57
CA ALA A 10 37.70 29.98 -10.55
C ALA A 10 37.19 30.45 -9.18
N THR A 11 38.02 31.27 -8.56
CA THR A 11 37.93 31.81 -7.19
C THR A 11 37.24 33.18 -7.16
N CYS A 12 36.54 33.41 -6.03
CA CYS A 12 36.37 34.64 -5.24
C CYS A 12 36.15 36.01 -5.90
N ALA A 13 35.10 36.71 -5.44
CA ALA A 13 35.23 38.09 -4.95
C ALA A 13 34.10 38.44 -3.95
N LEU A 14 34.50 38.81 -2.73
CA LEU A 14 33.68 39.54 -1.75
C LEU A 14 33.57 41.01 -2.18
N GLY A 15 32.42 41.62 -1.97
CA GLY A 15 32.23 43.08 -1.96
C GLY A 15 31.20 43.44 -0.90
N ALA A 16 31.60 44.29 0.05
CA ALA A 16 30.79 44.76 1.17
C ALA A 16 30.63 46.29 1.15
N LEU A 17 29.66 46.76 1.95
CA LEU A 17 29.36 48.11 2.46
C LEU A 17 28.50 49.06 1.61
N GLY A 18 27.51 49.67 2.29
CA GLY A 18 26.97 50.97 1.88
C GLY A 18 25.60 51.42 2.43
N VAL A 19 25.48 51.61 3.74
CA VAL A 19 24.74 52.65 4.53
C VAL A 19 23.35 53.19 4.09
N ALA A 20 22.51 53.32 5.14
CA ALA A 20 21.13 53.80 5.23
C ALA A 20 20.86 55.28 4.91
N LEU A 21 19.58 55.60 4.65
CA LEU A 21 18.96 56.90 4.88
C LEU A 21 17.47 56.71 5.27
N ALA A 22 17.09 57.44 6.32
CA ALA A 22 15.75 57.49 6.93
C ALA A 22 14.84 58.51 6.22
N ALA A 23 13.52 58.29 6.30
CA ALA A 23 12.53 59.36 6.17
C ALA A 23 11.22 59.01 6.91
N CYS A 24 10.70 59.99 7.65
CA CYS A 24 9.56 59.95 8.55
C CYS A 24 8.19 60.02 7.83
N GLY A 25 7.13 59.53 8.49
CA GLY A 25 5.74 59.78 8.08
C GLY A 25 4.68 59.30 9.08
N THR A 26 4.32 60.16 10.04
CA THR A 26 3.05 60.37 10.78
C THR A 26 2.18 59.22 11.34
N PRO A 27 1.65 59.33 12.58
CA PRO A 27 0.76 58.34 13.19
C PRO A 27 -0.73 58.62 12.92
N GLY A 28 -1.46 57.61 12.45
CA GLY A 28 -2.93 57.59 12.41
C GLY A 28 -3.50 56.70 13.51
N THR A 29 -4.31 57.27 14.39
CA THR A 29 -5.12 56.58 15.42
C THR A 29 -6.08 55.54 14.83
N PRO A 30 -6.18 54.34 15.42
CA PRO A 30 -7.36 53.50 15.23
C PRO A 30 -8.33 53.62 16.41
N HIS A 31 -9.59 53.72 16.01
CA HIS A 31 -10.82 53.79 16.78
C HIS A 31 -11.03 52.53 17.65
N ALA A 32 -11.51 52.72 18.88
CA ALA A 32 -11.85 51.65 19.82
C ALA A 32 -12.96 50.75 19.27
N ALA A 33 -12.68 49.45 19.15
CA ALA A 33 -13.67 48.43 18.79
C ALA A 33 -14.45 47.95 20.02
N ARG A 34 -15.77 47.87 19.89
CA ARG A 34 -16.72 47.29 20.86
C ARG A 34 -16.55 45.76 20.96
N PRO A 35 -16.93 45.13 22.09
CA PRO A 35 -16.67 43.71 22.34
C PRO A 35 -17.60 42.82 21.50
N GLY A 36 -17.00 41.86 20.80
CA GLY A 36 -17.69 40.77 20.11
C GLY A 36 -18.20 39.71 21.08
N HIS A 37 -19.34 39.11 20.75
CA HIS A 37 -19.95 37.96 21.43
C HIS A 37 -18.97 36.79 21.63
N PRO A 38 -19.13 35.99 22.69
CA PRO A 38 -18.32 34.79 22.85
C PRO A 38 -18.68 33.81 21.73
N ALA A 39 -17.67 33.42 20.96
CA ALA A 39 -17.76 32.27 20.07
C ALA A 39 -17.99 31.04 20.94
N SER A 40 -19.14 30.38 20.76
CA SER A 40 -19.39 29.04 21.27
C SER A 40 -18.28 28.13 20.77
N ALA A 41 -17.39 27.73 21.67
CA ALA A 41 -16.45 26.65 21.43
C ALA A 41 -17.28 25.36 21.24
N SER A 42 -17.58 25.02 19.98
CA SER A 42 -18.02 23.67 19.64
C SER A 42 -16.84 22.75 19.87
N GLY A 43 -16.93 21.98 20.95
CA GLY A 43 -15.90 21.04 21.38
C GLY A 43 -15.45 20.14 20.24
N SER A 44 -14.13 20.02 20.10
CA SER A 44 -13.51 18.91 19.39
C SER A 44 -13.91 17.63 20.12
N ALA A 45 -14.93 16.95 19.60
CA ALA A 45 -15.21 15.59 19.99
C ALA A 45 -13.98 14.76 19.59
N ASP A 46 -13.34 14.14 20.58
CA ASP A 46 -12.29 13.15 20.38
C ASP A 46 -12.76 12.14 19.34
N ALA A 47 -12.14 12.19 18.15
CA ALA A 47 -12.38 11.20 17.13
C ALA A 47 -11.74 9.88 17.61
N GLN A 48 -12.57 8.97 18.14
CA GLN A 48 -12.17 7.57 18.26
C GLN A 48 -11.61 7.12 16.89
N PRO A 49 -10.50 6.36 16.85
CA PRO A 49 -10.01 5.79 15.60
C PRO A 49 -11.16 5.02 14.94
N SER A 50 -11.63 5.50 13.79
CA SER A 50 -12.65 4.82 13.02
C SER A 50 -12.11 3.45 12.64
N GLN A 51 -12.86 2.39 12.93
CA GLN A 51 -12.53 1.04 12.47
C GLN A 51 -12.27 1.05 10.96
N PRO A 52 -11.27 0.29 10.45
CA PRO A 52 -11.04 0.17 9.02
C PRO A 52 -12.32 -0.22 8.27
N PRO A 53 -12.61 0.38 7.10
CA PRO A 53 -13.80 0.04 6.34
C PRO A 53 -13.71 -1.40 5.84
N THR A 54 -14.73 -2.22 6.10
CA THR A 54 -14.87 -3.58 5.58
C THR A 54 -16.15 -3.71 4.79
N LEU A 55 -16.20 -4.69 3.89
CA LEU A 55 -17.46 -5.08 3.26
C LEU A 55 -18.25 -5.97 4.22
N ALA A 56 -19.57 -5.80 4.24
CA ALA A 56 -20.46 -6.70 4.98
C ALA A 56 -20.58 -8.04 4.23
N PRO A 57 -20.67 -9.18 4.94
CA PRO A 57 -21.10 -10.43 4.31
C PRO A 57 -22.45 -10.22 3.64
N GLY A 58 -22.58 -10.62 2.37
CA GLY A 58 -23.86 -10.57 1.65
C GLY A 58 -24.91 -11.51 2.26
N SER A 59 -26.07 -11.65 1.61
CA SER A 59 -27.17 -12.51 2.09
C SER A 59 -26.79 -13.98 2.29
N SER A 60 -25.74 -14.46 1.62
CA SER A 60 -25.19 -15.81 1.78
C SER A 60 -24.28 -15.97 3.02
N GLY A 61 -23.95 -14.89 3.73
CA GLY A 61 -23.09 -14.90 4.91
C GLY A 61 -21.64 -15.30 4.62
N ILE A 62 -21.23 -15.36 3.35
CA ILE A 62 -19.86 -15.69 2.94
C ILE A 62 -18.95 -14.46 2.98
N THR A 63 -17.66 -14.68 3.15
CA THR A 63 -16.64 -13.63 3.05
C THR A 63 -16.81 -12.83 1.75
N PRO A 64 -16.98 -11.50 1.82
CA PRO A 64 -17.13 -10.67 0.62
C PRO A 64 -15.80 -10.53 -0.10
N VAL A 65 -15.86 -10.41 -1.44
CA VAL A 65 -14.68 -10.23 -2.30
C VAL A 65 -14.71 -8.85 -2.96
N PHE A 66 -13.68 -8.04 -2.72
CA PHE A 66 -13.45 -6.75 -3.34
C PHE A 66 -12.41 -6.87 -4.45
N THR A 67 -12.77 -6.57 -5.70
CA THR A 67 -11.85 -6.63 -6.85
C THR A 67 -11.37 -5.27 -7.33
N ASN A 68 -12.24 -4.26 -7.24
CA ASN A 68 -11.97 -2.90 -7.68
C ASN A 68 -12.92 -1.91 -7.01
N GLY A 69 -12.49 -0.65 -6.92
CA GLY A 69 -13.32 0.46 -6.49
C GLY A 69 -14.29 0.96 -7.57
N PRO A 70 -15.09 1.99 -7.24
CA PRO A 70 -16.04 2.62 -8.15
C PRO A 70 -15.37 3.21 -9.40
N ARG A 71 -15.97 3.01 -10.57
CA ARG A 71 -15.48 3.52 -11.86
C ARG A 71 -15.94 4.97 -12.09
N THR A 72 -15.49 5.85 -11.21
CA THR A 72 -15.90 7.27 -11.23
C THR A 72 -14.95 8.13 -12.08
N GLN A 73 -15.29 9.42 -12.21
CA GLN A 73 -14.39 10.41 -12.81
C GLN A 73 -13.17 10.73 -11.92
N ASP A 74 -13.23 10.44 -10.61
CA ASP A 74 -12.05 10.51 -9.74
C ASP A 74 -11.16 9.31 -10.05
N LYS A 75 -10.07 9.58 -10.77
CA LYS A 75 -9.13 8.57 -11.27
C LYS A 75 -8.25 8.03 -10.15
N THR A 76 -8.81 7.28 -9.22
CA THR A 76 -8.02 6.61 -8.18
C THR A 76 -7.47 5.27 -8.67
N VAL A 77 -6.33 4.86 -8.14
CA VAL A 77 -5.72 3.53 -8.37
C VAL A 77 -5.02 3.08 -7.09
N ALA A 78 -5.16 1.80 -6.73
CA ALA A 78 -4.51 1.20 -5.58
C ALA A 78 -3.42 0.26 -6.10
N LEU A 79 -2.17 0.59 -5.80
CA LEU A 79 -1.08 -0.36 -6.00
C LEU A 79 -1.02 -1.25 -4.76
N THR A 80 -1.08 -2.56 -4.98
CA THR A 80 -0.99 -3.56 -3.93
C THR A 80 0.20 -4.46 -4.18
N PHE A 81 0.86 -4.88 -3.11
CA PHE A 81 2.06 -5.69 -3.20
C PHE A 81 1.93 -6.91 -2.31
N ASP A 82 2.07 -8.09 -2.89
CA ASP A 82 2.13 -9.34 -2.14
C ASP A 82 3.59 -9.49 -1.66
N ALA A 83 3.79 -9.38 -0.35
CA ALA A 83 5.06 -9.61 0.33
C ALA A 83 5.04 -11.05 0.84
N ASP A 84 5.36 -11.96 -0.08
CA ASP A 84 5.20 -13.39 0.12
C ASP A 84 6.52 -14.11 0.39
N MET A 85 6.38 -15.18 1.17
CA MET A 85 7.40 -16.18 1.43
C MET A 85 6.64 -17.44 1.84
N THR A 86 6.90 -18.55 1.17
CA THR A 86 6.29 -19.82 1.55
C THR A 86 6.96 -20.39 2.80
N ALA A 87 6.23 -21.20 3.58
CA ALA A 87 6.75 -21.77 4.82
C ALA A 87 8.03 -22.61 4.64
N ASP A 88 8.21 -23.19 3.46
CA ASP A 88 9.31 -24.04 3.03
C ASP A 88 10.52 -23.27 2.46
N GLU A 89 10.43 -21.95 2.30
CA GLU A 89 11.53 -21.11 1.80
C GLU A 89 12.54 -20.69 2.87
N GLY A 90 12.30 -21.03 4.14
CA GLY A 90 13.21 -20.71 5.26
C GLY A 90 14.68 -21.12 5.03
N PRO A 91 14.98 -22.35 4.58
CA PRO A 91 16.35 -22.75 4.24
C PRO A 91 16.99 -21.92 3.12
N ARG A 92 16.20 -21.47 2.13
CA ARG A 92 16.69 -20.61 1.05
C ARG A 92 17.04 -19.22 1.57
N ALA A 93 16.20 -18.65 2.43
CA ALA A 93 16.49 -17.39 3.12
C ALA A 93 17.76 -17.50 3.98
N ALA A 94 17.89 -18.58 4.76
CA ALA A 94 19.09 -18.86 5.56
C ALA A 94 20.37 -19.03 4.70
N ALA A 95 20.23 -19.47 3.46
CA ALA A 95 21.32 -19.57 2.49
C ALA A 95 21.66 -18.22 1.79
N GLY A 96 20.95 -17.14 2.13
CA GLY A 96 21.21 -15.79 1.61
C GLY A 96 20.29 -15.34 0.48
N GLU A 97 19.24 -16.11 0.17
CA GLU A 97 18.19 -15.62 -0.72
C GLU A 97 17.33 -14.55 -0.05
N HIS A 98 16.96 -13.52 -0.81
CA HIS A 98 16.22 -12.36 -0.30
C HIS A 98 14.80 -12.34 -0.87
N PHE A 99 13.82 -12.56 0.00
CA PHE A 99 12.39 -12.41 -0.28
C PHE A 99 11.87 -11.03 0.14
N ASP A 100 12.71 -10.18 0.74
CA ASP A 100 12.42 -8.78 1.01
C ASP A 100 12.81 -7.87 -0.18
N ASN A 101 12.13 -6.73 -0.32
CA ASN A 101 12.48 -5.73 -1.35
C ASN A 101 12.55 -4.29 -0.80
N PRO A 102 13.58 -3.95 0.00
CA PRO A 102 13.75 -2.61 0.57
C PRO A 102 13.87 -1.48 -0.45
N GLN A 103 14.38 -1.76 -1.66
CA GLN A 103 14.48 -0.75 -2.73
C GLN A 103 13.09 -0.36 -3.25
N LEU A 104 12.18 -1.34 -3.41
CA LEU A 104 10.78 -1.08 -3.75
C LEU A 104 10.12 -0.19 -2.71
N ILE A 105 10.26 -0.52 -1.42
CA ILE A 105 9.70 0.28 -0.32
C ILE A 105 10.28 1.69 -0.32
N ALA A 106 11.59 1.84 -0.53
CA ALA A 106 12.25 3.14 -0.62
C ALA A 106 11.73 3.97 -1.81
N THR A 107 11.49 3.34 -2.96
CA THR A 107 10.94 4.00 -4.15
C THR A 107 9.50 4.46 -3.94
N LEU A 108 8.65 3.65 -3.31
CA LEU A 108 7.29 4.07 -2.93
C LEU A 108 7.31 5.30 -2.00
N ARG A 109 8.20 5.29 -0.99
CA ARG A 109 8.41 6.45 -0.09
C ARG A 109 8.88 7.69 -0.84
N ALA A 110 9.90 7.55 -1.69
CA ALA A 110 10.46 8.65 -2.47
C ALA A 110 9.41 9.29 -3.38
N PHE A 111 8.56 8.46 -3.99
CA PHE A 111 7.46 8.94 -4.81
C PHE A 111 6.22 9.35 -4.02
N LYS A 112 6.16 9.11 -2.71
CA LYS A 112 4.99 9.34 -1.86
C LYS A 112 3.74 8.64 -2.41
N VAL A 113 3.89 7.37 -2.73
CA VAL A 113 2.79 6.53 -3.24
C VAL A 113 2.21 5.71 -2.09
N PRO A 114 0.98 6.01 -1.64
CA PRO A 114 0.30 5.13 -0.70
C PRO A 114 0.04 3.76 -1.34
N ALA A 115 0.19 2.71 -0.55
CA ALA A 115 0.05 1.33 -1.01
C ALA A 115 -0.44 0.39 0.09
N THR A 116 -1.01 -0.75 -0.30
CA THR A 116 -1.39 -1.82 0.63
C THR A 116 -0.53 -3.05 0.36
N LEU A 117 0.16 -3.54 1.38
CA LEU A 117 1.01 -4.73 1.30
C LEU A 117 0.29 -5.92 1.92
N PHE A 118 0.01 -6.95 1.13
CA PHE A 118 -0.51 -8.23 1.60
C PHE A 118 0.68 -9.10 1.99
N MET A 119 0.92 -9.22 3.29
CA MET A 119 2.11 -9.83 3.85
C MET A 119 1.81 -11.25 4.31
N THR A 120 2.72 -12.19 4.11
CA THR A 120 2.59 -13.52 4.75
C THR A 120 3.10 -13.47 6.18
N GLY A 121 2.51 -14.28 7.06
CA GLY A 121 3.00 -14.43 8.43
C GLY A 121 4.46 -14.93 8.47
N ARG A 122 4.80 -15.88 7.58
CA ARG A 122 6.17 -16.37 7.42
C ARG A 122 7.14 -15.24 7.06
N TRP A 123 6.77 -14.35 6.12
CA TRP A 123 7.60 -13.22 5.74
C TRP A 123 7.84 -12.27 6.92
N ALA A 124 6.81 -12.02 7.74
CA ALA A 124 6.95 -11.17 8.93
C ALA A 124 7.85 -11.78 10.02
N ASP A 125 7.85 -13.11 10.18
CA ASP A 125 8.76 -13.79 11.09
C ASP A 125 10.21 -13.80 10.59
N GLU A 126 10.42 -13.88 9.27
CA GLU A 126 11.75 -13.83 8.65
C GLU A 126 12.34 -12.41 8.67
N TYR A 127 11.52 -11.40 8.34
CA TYR A 127 11.93 -9.99 8.22
C TYR A 127 11.17 -9.07 9.21
N PRO A 128 11.28 -9.29 10.53
CA PRO A 128 10.46 -8.59 11.52
C PRO A 128 10.76 -7.09 11.59
N LYS A 129 11.99 -6.67 11.26
CA LYS A 129 12.37 -5.25 11.24
C LYS A 129 11.71 -4.54 10.05
N GLU A 130 11.73 -5.16 8.88
CA GLU A 130 11.13 -4.67 7.65
C GLU A 130 9.61 -4.63 7.81
N ALA A 131 9.00 -5.69 8.34
CA ALA A 131 7.57 -5.74 8.65
C ALA A 131 7.16 -4.58 9.57
N ARG A 132 7.88 -4.37 10.68
CA ARG A 132 7.64 -3.23 11.58
C ARG A 132 7.76 -1.89 10.86
N ASN A 133 8.82 -1.71 10.09
CA ASN A 133 9.07 -0.45 9.38
C ASN A 133 8.02 -0.16 8.32
N ILE A 134 7.42 -1.18 7.71
CA ILE A 134 6.31 -1.04 6.77
C ILE A 134 5.03 -0.72 7.55
N GLY A 135 4.71 -1.50 8.58
CA GLY A 135 3.47 -1.38 9.33
C GLY A 135 3.35 -0.12 10.21
N GLN A 136 4.46 0.58 10.48
CA GLN A 136 4.48 1.86 11.18
C GLN A 136 4.55 3.07 10.23
N ASP A 137 4.66 2.85 8.93
CA ASP A 137 4.72 3.92 7.94
C ASP A 137 3.30 4.34 7.54
N PRO A 138 2.91 5.62 7.72
CA PRO A 138 1.55 6.08 7.39
C PRO A 138 1.23 5.97 5.89
N LEU A 139 2.25 5.87 5.03
CA LEU A 139 2.07 5.68 3.60
C LEU A 139 1.49 4.29 3.29
N PHE A 140 1.70 3.31 4.16
CA PHE A 140 1.38 1.92 3.87
C PHE A 140 0.24 1.39 4.74
N GLU A 141 -0.43 0.37 4.21
CA GLU A 141 -1.25 -0.57 4.96
C GLU A 141 -0.61 -1.94 4.91
N VAL A 142 -0.70 -2.71 5.99
CA VAL A 142 -0.38 -4.14 5.99
C VAL A 142 -1.69 -4.91 6.10
N ALA A 143 -1.88 -5.87 5.21
CA ALA A 143 -3.01 -6.79 5.15
C ALA A 143 -2.52 -8.24 5.12
N ASN A 144 -3.42 -9.20 5.31
CA ASN A 144 -3.09 -10.59 5.53
C ASN A 144 -3.01 -11.38 4.21
N HIS A 145 -1.95 -12.17 4.03
CA HIS A 145 -1.74 -13.05 2.89
C HIS A 145 -1.50 -14.51 3.28
N SER A 146 -2.16 -14.97 4.35
CA SER A 146 -1.95 -16.26 5.03
C SER A 146 -0.60 -16.35 5.75
N TYR A 147 -0.38 -17.41 6.52
CA TYR A 147 0.90 -17.60 7.21
C TYR A 147 1.93 -18.25 6.27
N SER A 148 1.55 -19.35 5.62
CA SER A 148 2.43 -20.24 4.86
C SER A 148 2.54 -19.93 3.37
N HIS A 149 1.69 -19.03 2.85
CA HIS A 149 1.53 -18.78 1.41
C HIS A 149 1.07 -20.02 0.61
N TYR A 150 0.47 -21.00 1.27
CA TYR A 150 -0.15 -22.15 0.60
C TYR A 150 -1.53 -21.78 0.07
N ALA A 151 -1.92 -22.42 -1.03
CA ALA A 151 -3.19 -22.15 -1.70
C ALA A 151 -4.39 -22.70 -0.90
N PHE A 152 -5.53 -22.04 -1.05
CA PHE A 152 -6.79 -22.45 -0.41
C PHE A 152 -7.66 -23.31 -1.33
N THR A 153 -7.15 -23.64 -2.52
CA THR A 153 -7.73 -24.58 -3.48
C THR A 153 -6.60 -25.38 -4.11
N ASP A 154 -6.89 -26.60 -4.56
CA ASP A 154 -5.94 -27.40 -5.32
C ASP A 154 -5.60 -26.77 -6.68
N ASN A 155 -4.46 -27.19 -7.25
CA ASN A 155 -3.98 -26.78 -8.57
C ASN A 155 -3.79 -25.27 -8.76
N CYS A 156 -3.40 -24.56 -7.71
CA CYS A 156 -3.14 -23.12 -7.76
C CYS A 156 -1.65 -22.85 -8.00
N TYR A 157 -1.24 -22.69 -9.26
CA TYR A 157 0.11 -22.25 -9.65
C TYR A 157 1.29 -23.02 -9.02
N GLY A 158 1.07 -24.29 -8.64
CA GLY A 158 2.10 -25.12 -8.00
C GLY A 158 2.29 -24.89 -6.51
N LEU A 159 1.49 -24.03 -5.88
CA LEU A 159 1.49 -23.86 -4.43
C LEU A 159 0.93 -25.13 -3.74
N PRO A 160 1.51 -25.55 -2.60
CA PRO A 160 0.90 -26.56 -1.75
C PRO A 160 -0.48 -26.10 -1.27
N THR A 161 -1.39 -27.04 -0.99
CA THR A 161 -2.74 -26.72 -0.53
C THR A 161 -2.83 -26.72 1.00
N VAL A 162 -3.48 -25.72 1.57
CA VAL A 162 -3.87 -25.68 2.99
C VAL A 162 -5.02 -26.65 3.24
N PRO A 163 -4.90 -27.60 4.19
CA PRO A 163 -6.05 -28.40 4.63
C PRO A 163 -7.18 -27.51 5.14
N GLN A 164 -8.43 -27.85 4.86
CA GLN A 164 -9.57 -26.97 5.16
C GLN A 164 -9.63 -26.56 6.64
N GLU A 165 -9.36 -27.47 7.56
CA GLU A 165 -9.35 -27.25 8.99
C GLU A 165 -8.23 -26.28 9.45
N ARG A 166 -7.21 -26.05 8.61
CA ARG A 166 -6.10 -25.12 8.86
C ARG A 166 -6.32 -23.75 8.23
N MET A 167 -7.25 -23.59 7.29
CA MET A 167 -7.49 -22.31 6.59
C MET A 167 -7.72 -21.13 7.54
N ARG A 168 -8.48 -21.33 8.62
CA ARG A 168 -8.68 -20.30 9.64
C ARG A 168 -7.39 -19.98 10.41
N ALA A 169 -6.65 -21.03 10.80
CA ALA A 169 -5.41 -20.88 11.54
C ALA A 169 -4.36 -20.13 10.72
N GLU A 170 -4.27 -20.35 9.40
CA GLU A 170 -3.37 -19.61 8.52
C GLU A 170 -3.55 -18.09 8.60
N VAL A 171 -4.80 -17.63 8.70
CA VAL A 171 -5.10 -16.20 8.81
C VAL A 171 -4.78 -15.68 10.21
N GLU A 172 -5.18 -16.42 11.25
CA GLU A 172 -4.95 -16.03 12.65
C GLU A 172 -3.46 -16.02 13.03
N GLU A 173 -2.69 -17.02 12.56
CA GLU A 173 -1.25 -17.13 12.78
C GLU A 173 -0.48 -16.00 12.08
N ALA A 174 -0.91 -15.58 10.88
CA ALA A 174 -0.33 -14.42 10.21
C ALA A 174 -0.55 -13.12 11.01
N TYR A 175 -1.76 -12.87 11.53
CA TYR A 175 -1.98 -11.71 12.40
C TYR A 175 -1.16 -11.78 13.70
N ALA A 176 -0.98 -12.97 14.28
CA ALA A 176 -0.12 -13.15 15.44
C ALA A 176 1.35 -12.82 15.12
N ALA A 177 1.86 -13.25 13.96
CA ALA A 177 3.19 -12.90 13.47
C ALA A 177 3.36 -11.40 13.25
N PHE A 178 2.37 -10.72 12.64
CA PHE A 178 2.38 -9.25 12.48
C PHE A 178 2.48 -8.52 13.82
N LYS A 179 1.65 -8.93 14.80
CA LYS A 179 1.67 -8.35 16.14
C LYS A 179 3.04 -8.54 16.81
N LYS A 180 3.62 -9.74 16.70
CA LYS A 180 4.96 -10.05 17.21
C LYS A 180 6.05 -9.21 16.53
N ALA A 181 5.95 -8.98 15.23
CA ALA A 181 6.87 -8.14 14.46
C ALA A 181 6.75 -6.63 14.78
N GLY A 182 5.61 -6.19 15.33
CA GLY A 182 5.36 -4.79 15.68
C GLY A 182 4.44 -4.05 14.70
N VAL A 183 3.52 -4.78 14.06
CA VAL A 183 2.46 -4.29 13.16
C VAL A 183 1.09 -4.52 13.83
N PRO A 184 0.73 -3.75 14.86
CA PRO A 184 -0.46 -4.02 15.68
C PRO A 184 -1.78 -3.64 15.00
N HIS A 185 -1.74 -2.88 13.89
CA HIS A 185 -2.91 -2.34 13.20
C HIS A 185 -3.03 -2.87 11.77
N ALA A 186 -2.73 -4.16 11.56
CA ALA A 186 -2.97 -4.80 10.28
C ALA A 186 -4.46 -4.72 9.92
N MET A 187 -4.73 -4.46 8.64
CA MET A 187 -6.07 -4.28 8.11
C MET A 187 -6.83 -5.62 8.13
N PRO A 188 -8.15 -5.62 8.38
CA PRO A 188 -9.00 -6.81 8.32
C PRO A 188 -9.28 -7.25 6.87
N TYR A 189 -8.23 -7.27 6.04
CA TYR A 189 -8.26 -7.66 4.63
C TYR A 189 -7.42 -8.90 4.45
N PHE A 190 -7.89 -9.79 3.59
CA PHE A 190 -7.21 -11.02 3.25
C PHE A 190 -7.10 -11.17 1.75
N ARG A 191 -5.94 -11.59 1.26
CA ARG A 191 -5.77 -12.01 -0.13
C ARG A 191 -5.37 -13.46 -0.16
N PHE A 192 -6.04 -14.25 -1.00
CA PHE A 192 -5.71 -15.67 -1.15
C PHE A 192 -4.37 -15.82 -1.88
N PRO A 193 -3.42 -16.64 -1.39
CA PRO A 193 -2.21 -16.99 -2.12
C PRO A 193 -2.51 -17.47 -3.54
N GLY A 194 -1.79 -16.93 -4.52
CA GLY A 194 -2.04 -17.16 -5.95
C GLY A 194 -3.39 -16.67 -6.48
N GLY A 195 -4.19 -15.99 -5.66
CA GLY A 195 -5.54 -15.54 -6.00
C GLY A 195 -6.58 -16.64 -6.15
N CYS A 196 -6.25 -17.90 -5.81
CA CYS A 196 -7.16 -19.02 -5.99
C CYS A 196 -8.02 -19.23 -4.75
N TYR A 197 -9.34 -19.19 -4.94
CA TYR A 197 -10.32 -19.44 -3.89
C TYR A 197 -11.59 -20.03 -4.49
N ASP A 198 -12.35 -20.71 -3.65
CA ASP A 198 -13.69 -21.19 -3.97
C ASP A 198 -14.69 -20.79 -2.89
N GLN A 199 -15.95 -21.24 -3.02
CA GLN A 199 -16.96 -20.92 -2.03
C GLN A 199 -16.68 -21.57 -0.66
N GLN A 200 -15.96 -22.68 -0.60
CA GLN A 200 -15.65 -23.37 0.65
C GLN A 200 -14.60 -22.59 1.44
N ALA A 201 -13.58 -22.07 0.76
CA ALA A 201 -12.59 -21.17 1.33
C ALA A 201 -13.27 -19.88 1.85
N LEU A 202 -14.12 -19.24 1.05
CA LEU A 202 -14.86 -18.04 1.47
C LEU A 202 -15.79 -18.28 2.67
N ARG A 203 -16.47 -19.42 2.74
CA ARG A 203 -17.30 -19.81 3.90
C ARG A 203 -16.44 -20.03 5.14
N THR A 204 -15.29 -20.67 4.99
CA THR A 204 -14.39 -20.95 6.11
C THR A 204 -13.85 -19.67 6.73
N LEU A 205 -13.59 -18.65 5.91
CA LEU A 205 -13.10 -17.34 6.36
C LEU A 205 -14.18 -16.41 6.93
N SER A 206 -15.48 -16.72 6.76
CA SER A 206 -16.57 -15.87 7.28
C SER A 206 -16.44 -15.63 8.79
N ALA A 207 -16.01 -16.65 9.54
CA ALA A 207 -15.84 -16.57 10.99
C ALA A 207 -14.66 -15.69 11.42
N VAL A 208 -13.72 -15.40 10.51
CA VAL A 208 -12.55 -14.53 10.77
C VAL A 208 -12.92 -13.05 10.61
N GLY A 209 -13.98 -12.73 9.86
CA GLY A 209 -14.46 -11.37 9.70
C GLY A 209 -13.59 -10.47 8.82
N VAL A 210 -12.86 -11.06 7.87
CA VAL A 210 -12.04 -10.33 6.89
C VAL A 210 -12.84 -9.98 5.63
N THR A 211 -12.42 -8.95 4.90
CA THR A 211 -12.81 -8.76 3.50
C THR A 211 -11.75 -9.39 2.59
N ALA A 212 -12.15 -10.28 1.69
CA ALA A 212 -11.23 -10.79 0.68
C ALA A 212 -10.95 -9.68 -0.35
N VAL A 213 -9.69 -9.46 -0.70
CA VAL A 213 -9.27 -8.41 -1.65
C VAL A 213 -8.47 -9.04 -2.79
N GLN A 214 -9.04 -8.99 -3.98
CA GLN A 214 -8.42 -9.43 -5.22
C GLN A 214 -7.92 -8.20 -6.00
N TRP A 215 -7.96 -8.27 -7.33
CA TRP A 215 -7.49 -7.25 -8.24
C TRP A 215 -8.25 -7.36 -9.56
N ASP A 216 -8.23 -6.28 -10.35
CA ASP A 216 -8.69 -6.25 -11.74
C ASP A 216 -7.53 -6.06 -12.73
N VAL A 217 -6.32 -5.73 -12.24
CA VAL A 217 -5.12 -5.57 -13.06
C VAL A 217 -3.99 -6.43 -12.51
N VAL A 218 -3.55 -7.40 -13.31
CA VAL A 218 -2.34 -8.21 -13.06
C VAL A 218 -1.15 -7.50 -13.69
N SER A 219 -0.11 -7.21 -12.92
CA SER A 219 1.09 -6.55 -13.46
C SER A 219 1.98 -7.46 -14.30
N GLY A 220 1.96 -8.77 -14.01
CA GLY A 220 2.84 -9.75 -14.65
C GLY A 220 4.30 -9.67 -14.18
N ASP A 221 4.55 -9.11 -13.00
CA ASP A 221 5.89 -8.89 -12.46
C ASP A 221 6.53 -10.15 -11.85
N ALA A 222 5.72 -11.12 -11.44
CA ALA A 222 6.19 -12.42 -10.98
C ALA A 222 7.05 -13.11 -12.04
N PHE A 223 8.29 -13.42 -11.66
CA PHE A 223 9.38 -14.00 -12.44
C PHE A 223 9.76 -13.21 -13.69
N ALA A 224 9.29 -11.96 -13.82
CA ALA A 224 9.60 -11.13 -14.96
C ALA A 224 11.06 -10.66 -14.92
N THR A 225 11.64 -10.53 -16.12
CA THR A 225 12.99 -9.99 -16.32
C THR A 225 12.98 -8.68 -17.11
N ASP A 226 11.82 -8.27 -17.64
CA ASP A 226 11.62 -7.05 -18.41
C ASP A 226 10.68 -6.09 -17.65
N ALA A 227 11.27 -5.06 -17.04
CA ALA A 227 10.53 -4.04 -16.31
C ALA A 227 9.59 -3.21 -17.21
N ASP A 228 9.94 -3.00 -18.48
CA ASP A 228 9.16 -2.19 -19.41
C ASP A 228 7.92 -2.96 -19.90
N ALA A 229 8.01 -4.29 -20.02
CA ALA A 229 6.85 -5.15 -20.25
C ALA A 229 5.85 -5.05 -19.09
N VAL A 230 6.32 -5.18 -17.85
CA VAL A 230 5.49 -5.03 -16.64
C VAL A 230 4.83 -3.65 -16.60
N ALA A 231 5.61 -2.59 -16.85
CA ALA A 231 5.10 -1.22 -16.85
C ALA A 231 4.01 -1.02 -17.91
N ARG A 232 4.21 -1.51 -19.15
CA ARG A 232 3.20 -1.44 -20.21
C ARG A 232 1.92 -2.16 -19.83
N GLN A 233 2.03 -3.39 -19.32
CA GLN A 233 0.87 -4.19 -18.92
C GLN A 233 0.01 -3.47 -17.87
N VAL A 234 0.64 -2.87 -16.85
CA VAL A 234 -0.08 -2.07 -15.85
C VAL A 234 -0.70 -0.82 -16.49
N LEU A 235 0.07 -0.06 -17.27
CA LEU A 235 -0.38 1.21 -17.85
C LEU A 235 -1.51 1.08 -18.87
N GLU A 236 -1.62 -0.08 -19.52
CA GLU A 236 -2.70 -0.45 -20.45
C GLU A 236 -3.93 -1.01 -19.72
N GLY A 237 -3.73 -1.72 -18.61
CA GLY A 237 -4.82 -2.33 -17.84
C GLY A 237 -5.57 -1.38 -16.91
N VAL A 238 -4.89 -0.39 -16.34
CA VAL A 238 -5.45 0.49 -15.30
C VAL A 238 -6.62 1.34 -15.81
N LYS A 239 -7.70 1.32 -15.02
CA LYS A 239 -8.90 2.18 -15.15
C LYS A 239 -9.15 2.88 -13.81
N PRO A 240 -9.97 3.95 -13.76
CA PRO A 240 -10.37 4.56 -12.48
C PRO A 240 -10.93 3.51 -11.52
N GLY A 241 -10.47 3.49 -10.27
CA GLY A 241 -10.84 2.51 -9.25
C GLY A 241 -10.11 1.17 -9.34
N SER A 242 -9.12 0.99 -10.22
CA SER A 242 -8.41 -0.30 -10.33
C SER A 242 -7.55 -0.60 -9.11
N VAL A 243 -7.53 -1.89 -8.72
CA VAL A 243 -6.60 -2.50 -7.79
C VAL A 243 -5.60 -3.31 -8.60
N VAL A 244 -4.33 -2.93 -8.52
CA VAL A 244 -3.22 -3.58 -9.24
C VAL A 244 -2.51 -4.54 -8.30
N VAL A 245 -2.36 -5.81 -8.71
CA VAL A 245 -1.50 -6.77 -8.01
C VAL A 245 -0.08 -6.74 -8.57
N MET A 246 0.88 -6.60 -7.66
CA MET A 246 2.33 -6.64 -7.85
C MET A 246 2.93 -7.40 -6.66
N HIS A 247 4.25 -7.63 -6.66
CA HIS A 247 4.93 -8.38 -5.61
C HIS A 247 6.06 -7.57 -4.97
N CYS A 248 6.26 -7.74 -3.67
CA CYS A 248 7.38 -7.16 -2.90
C CYS A 248 8.48 -8.20 -2.60
N THR A 249 8.57 -9.24 -3.43
CA THR A 249 9.47 -10.37 -3.24
C THR A 249 10.64 -10.29 -4.21
N ARG A 250 11.85 -9.93 -3.76
CA ARG A 250 12.98 -9.66 -4.69
C ARG A 250 13.36 -10.88 -5.53
N SER A 251 13.44 -12.05 -4.92
CA SER A 251 13.77 -13.30 -5.62
C SER A 251 12.75 -13.69 -6.68
N ALA A 252 11.46 -13.48 -6.39
CA ALA A 252 10.35 -13.89 -7.25
C ALA A 252 9.84 -12.77 -8.18
N ALA A 253 10.15 -11.50 -7.93
CA ALA A 253 9.72 -10.36 -8.74
C ALA A 253 10.82 -9.28 -8.79
N PRO A 254 11.96 -9.58 -9.47
CA PRO A 254 13.18 -8.78 -9.36
C PRO A 254 13.07 -7.40 -10.02
N VAL A 255 12.14 -7.22 -10.97
CA VAL A 255 12.02 -6.01 -11.77
C VAL A 255 10.89 -5.06 -11.33
N THR A 256 10.12 -5.41 -10.31
CA THR A 256 8.95 -4.63 -9.86
C THR A 256 9.33 -3.20 -9.48
N GLU A 257 10.43 -3.02 -8.76
CA GLU A 257 10.93 -1.69 -8.37
C GLU A 257 11.25 -0.82 -9.60
N GLN A 258 11.90 -1.40 -10.61
CA GLN A 258 12.24 -0.69 -11.84
C GLN A 258 10.98 -0.32 -12.62
N ALA A 259 9.98 -1.21 -12.69
CA ALA A 259 8.71 -0.93 -13.36
C ALA A 259 7.97 0.25 -12.69
N LEU A 260 8.02 0.37 -11.35
CA LEU A 260 7.39 1.48 -10.63
C LEU A 260 7.95 2.85 -11.02
N ARG A 261 9.23 2.91 -11.40
CA ARG A 261 9.88 4.15 -11.89
C ARG A 261 9.24 4.69 -13.17
N THR A 262 8.55 3.83 -13.93
CA THR A 262 7.77 4.20 -15.11
C THR A 262 6.28 4.31 -14.78
N ILE A 263 5.70 3.33 -14.08
CA ILE A 263 4.26 3.27 -13.79
C ILE A 263 3.78 4.53 -13.05
N VAL A 264 4.48 4.92 -11.98
CA VAL A 264 4.06 6.00 -11.09
C VAL A 264 3.97 7.36 -11.79
N PRO A 265 5.02 7.85 -12.47
CA PRO A 265 4.93 9.13 -13.18
C PRO A 265 3.92 9.10 -14.34
N GLU A 266 3.81 7.99 -15.08
CA GLU A 266 2.88 7.90 -16.21
C GLU A 266 1.41 7.89 -15.76
N LEU A 267 1.07 7.17 -14.69
CA LEU A 267 -0.28 7.23 -14.12
C LEU A 267 -0.62 8.63 -13.60
N ARG A 268 0.33 9.32 -12.95
CA ARG A 268 0.14 10.73 -12.54
C ARG A 268 -0.09 11.65 -13.73
N LYS A 269 0.66 11.50 -14.83
CA LYS A 269 0.44 12.26 -16.07
C LYS A 269 -0.96 12.01 -16.66
N LYS A 270 -1.47 10.78 -16.55
CA LYS A 270 -2.85 10.42 -16.94
C LYS A 270 -3.93 10.93 -15.98
N GLY A 271 -3.54 11.60 -14.89
CA GLY A 271 -4.41 12.19 -13.89
C GLY A 271 -4.80 11.27 -12.75
N PHE A 272 -4.13 10.12 -12.58
CA PHE A 272 -4.45 9.20 -11.49
C PHE A 272 -3.88 9.66 -10.14
N ARG A 273 -4.66 9.44 -9.09
CA ARG A 273 -4.23 9.53 -7.69
C ARG A 273 -4.06 8.13 -7.12
N PHE A 274 -2.94 7.91 -6.43
CA PHE A 274 -2.71 6.68 -5.69
C PHE A 274 -3.42 6.74 -4.35
N VAL A 275 -4.06 5.64 -3.96
CA VAL A 275 -4.78 5.48 -2.69
C VAL A 275 -4.53 4.09 -2.13
N LYS A 276 -4.80 3.91 -0.83
CA LYS A 276 -4.78 2.58 -0.21
C LYS A 276 -6.09 1.82 -0.49
N VAL A 277 -6.08 0.51 -0.27
CA VAL A 277 -7.29 -0.32 -0.44
C VAL A 277 -8.42 0.13 0.48
N SER A 278 -8.12 0.56 1.71
CA SER A 278 -9.17 1.01 2.64
C SER A 278 -9.92 2.25 2.15
N GLU A 279 -9.23 3.19 1.50
CA GLU A 279 -9.85 4.38 0.90
C GLU A 279 -10.79 3.99 -0.25
N MET A 280 -10.44 2.96 -1.04
CA MET A 280 -11.31 2.46 -2.11
C MET A 280 -12.56 1.76 -1.57
N ILE A 281 -12.41 0.89 -0.56
CA ILE A 281 -13.54 0.19 0.07
C ILE A 281 -14.46 1.20 0.76
N GLY A 282 -13.88 2.18 1.47
CA GLY A 282 -14.64 3.27 2.09
C GLY A 282 -15.46 4.07 1.08
N SER A 283 -14.88 4.36 -0.09
CA SER A 283 -15.59 5.07 -1.16
C SER A 283 -16.72 4.23 -1.78
N ALA A 284 -16.50 2.92 -1.97
CA ALA A 284 -17.51 2.00 -2.53
C ALA A 284 -18.75 1.90 -1.63
N THR A 285 -18.53 1.69 -0.32
CA THR A 285 -19.62 1.54 0.66
C THR A 285 -20.43 2.84 0.87
N GLN A 286 -19.82 4.01 0.69
CA GLN A 286 -20.55 5.29 0.71
C GLN A 286 -21.38 5.50 -0.55
N GLY A 287 -20.88 5.08 -1.72
CA GLY A 287 -21.62 5.16 -2.99
C GLY A 287 -22.90 4.32 -2.98
N GLU A 288 -22.85 3.12 -2.41
CA GLU A 288 -24.02 2.24 -2.27
C GLU A 288 -25.11 2.85 -1.38
N ARG A 289 -24.73 3.52 -0.29
CA ARG A 289 -25.68 4.17 0.62
C ARG A 289 -26.43 5.35 -0.02
N HIS A 290 -25.80 6.08 -0.95
CA HIS A 290 -26.41 7.23 -1.61
C HIS A 290 -27.19 6.87 -2.88
N GLY A 291 -27.04 5.66 -3.41
CA GLY A 291 -27.75 5.18 -4.61
C GLY A 291 -29.13 4.56 -4.35
N THR A 292 -29.63 4.58 -3.10
CA THR A 292 -30.88 3.90 -2.69
C THR A 292 -32.00 4.88 -2.32
N THR A 293 -32.01 6.10 -2.87
CA THR A 293 -33.09 7.09 -2.68
C THR A 293 -33.81 7.41 -3.98
#